data_AF-A0A349YAS9-F1
#
_entry.id   AF-A0A349YAS9-F1
#
_cell.length_a   1.000
_cell.length_b   1.000
_cell.length_c   1.000
_cell.angle_alpha   90.00
_cell.angle_beta   90.00
_cell.angle_gamma   90.00
#
_symmetry.space_group_name_H-M   'P 1'
#
loop_
_entity.id
_entity.type
_entity.pdbx_description
1 polymer ?
#
loop_
_entity_poly.entity_id
_entity_poly.type
_entity_poly.pdbx_seq_one_letter_code
_entity_poly.pdbx_strand_id
1 'polypeptide(L)' 'FEQLSQSEDAIVAELRNVQGGAVDIGGYYHPDRNKVSSVMRPSSLLNEIINAI' A
#
# COMPACT_ATOMS: atom_id res chain seq x y z
N PHE A 1 16.60 7.46 0.39
CA PHE A 1 16.22 7.98 1.72
C PHE A 1 15.64 9.39 1.65
N GLU A 2 16.29 10.35 0.98
CA GLU A 2 15.75 11.72 0.82
C GLU A 2 14.30 11.75 0.29
N GLN A 3 13.99 10.98 -0.76
CA GLN A 3 12.63 10.87 -1.30
C GLN A 3 11.61 10.33 -0.29
N LEU A 4 11.99 9.39 0.58
CA LEU A 4 11.10 8.87 1.62
C LEU A 4 10.81 9.95 2.67
N SER A 5 11.84 10.67 3.11
CA SER A 5 11.69 11.74 4.11
C SER A 5 10.86 12.92 3.59
N GLN A 6 11.03 13.30 2.33
CA GLN A 6 10.25 14.38 1.71
C GLN A 6 8.78 13.99 1.46
N SER A 7 8.51 12.69 1.31
CA SER A 7 7.19 12.17 0.94
C SER A 7 6.41 11.57 2.12
N GLU A 8 6.95 11.61 3.34
CA GLU A 8 6.41 10.90 4.51
C GLU A 8 4.93 11.21 4.76
N ASP A 9 4.57 12.49 4.85
CA ASP A 9 3.19 12.92 5.12
C ASP A 9 2.22 12.45 4.02
N ALA A 10 2.64 12.52 2.76
CA ALA A 10 1.84 12.08 1.63
C ALA A 10 1.62 10.56 1.65
N ILE A 11 2.68 9.79 1.91
CA ILE A 11 2.61 8.33 2.05
C ILE A 11 1.68 7.95 3.20
N VAL A 12 1.81 8.60 4.36
CA VAL A 12 0.97 8.34 5.54
C VAL A 12 -0.49 8.70 5.24
N ALA A 13 -0.77 9.77 4.51
CA ALA A 13 -2.11 10.13 4.08
C ALA A 13 -2.72 9.07 3.15
N GLU A 14 -1.98 8.58 2.15
CA GLU A 14 -2.42 7.49 1.27
C GLU A 14 -2.76 6.22 2.06
N LEU A 15 -1.91 5.83 3.01
CA LEU A 15 -2.13 4.65 3.86
C LEU A 15 -3.31 4.80 4.82
N ARG A 16 -3.62 6.02 5.27
CA ARG A 16 -4.76 6.30 6.16
C ARG A 16 -6.08 6.32 5.41
N ASN A 17 -6.11 6.91 4.22
CA ASN A 17 -7.35 7.15 3.47
C ASN A 17 -8.06 5.87 3.04
N VAL A 18 -7.35 4.74 2.95
CA VAL A 18 -7.92 3.44 2.56
C VAL A 18 -8.50 2.64 3.74
N GLN A 19 -8.38 3.13 4.97
CA GLN A 19 -8.79 2.40 6.17
C GLN A 19 -10.29 2.55 6.47
N GLY A 20 -10.80 1.69 7.35
CA GLY A 20 -12.18 1.74 7.86
C GLY A 20 -13.22 1.02 7.00
N GLY A 21 -12.84 0.51 5.83
CA GLY A 21 -13.69 -0.29 4.95
C GLY A 21 -13.39 -1.80 5.04
N ALA A 22 -14.40 -2.61 4.74
CA ALA A 22 -14.18 -4.02 4.43
C ALA A 22 -13.43 -4.16 3.09
N VAL A 23 -12.53 -5.13 3.00
CA VAL A 23 -11.74 -5.42 1.80
C VAL A 23 -11.83 -6.90 1.45
N ASP A 24 -11.84 -7.20 0.14
CA ASP A 24 -11.84 -8.57 -0.37
C ASP A 24 -10.44 -8.99 -0.78
N ILE A 25 -9.92 -10.03 -0.13
CA ILE A 25 -8.62 -10.64 -0.45
C ILE A 25 -8.75 -11.96 -1.24
N GLY A 26 -9.96 -12.37 -1.61
CA GLY A 26 -10.21 -13.53 -2.49
C GLY A 26 -10.03 -14.89 -1.84
N GLY A 27 -10.07 -14.99 -0.51
CA GLY A 27 -9.93 -16.25 0.23
C GLY A 27 -9.53 -16.01 1.69
N TYR A 28 -9.31 -17.08 2.45
CA TYR A 28 -8.85 -16.99 3.84
C TYR A 28 -7.51 -17.70 4.03
N TYR A 29 -7.48 -19.04 3.95
CA TYR A 29 -6.23 -19.81 4.05
C TYR A 29 -5.34 -19.74 2.80
N HIS A 30 -5.94 -19.46 1.64
CA HIS A 30 -5.25 -19.32 0.35
C HIS A 30 -5.86 -18.14 -0.41
N PRO A 31 -5.55 -16.89 -0.03
CA PRO A 31 -6.10 -15.71 -0.67
C PRO A 31 -5.51 -15.48 -2.06
N ASP A 32 -6.18 -14.66 -2.86
CA ASP A 32 -5.68 -14.23 -4.16
C ASP A 32 -4.48 -13.29 -3.96
N ARG A 33 -3.32 -13.69 -4.49
CA ARG A 33 -2.07 -12.95 -4.30
C ARG A 33 -2.11 -11.54 -4.88
N ASN A 34 -2.82 -11.33 -5.98
CA ASN A 34 -2.94 -10.01 -6.60
C ASN A 34 -3.81 -9.10 -5.73
N LYS A 35 -4.96 -9.61 -5.25
CA LYS A 35 -5.83 -8.86 -4.33
C LYS A 35 -5.10 -8.49 -3.04
N VAL A 36 -4.39 -9.44 -2.43
CA VAL A 36 -3.58 -9.17 -1.23
C VAL A 36 -2.52 -8.11 -1.52
N SER A 37 -1.79 -8.22 -2.63
CA SER A 37 -0.76 -7.25 -2.99
C SER A 37 -1.35 -5.84 -3.14
N SER A 38 -2.49 -5.70 -3.81
CA SER A 38 -3.18 -4.41 -3.98
C SER A 38 -3.65 -3.81 -2.65
N VAL A 39 -4.23 -4.63 -1.76
CA VAL A 39 -4.72 -4.18 -0.45
C VAL A 39 -3.58 -3.80 0.49
N MET A 40 -2.50 -4.58 0.51
CA MET A 40 -1.37 -4.40 1.43
C MET A 40 -0.37 -3.34 0.97
N ARG A 41 -0.38 -2.97 -0.32
CA ARG A 41 0.51 -1.95 -0.90
C ARG A 41 -0.29 -0.79 -1.51
N PRO A 42 -1.17 -0.11 -0.76
CA PRO A 42 -2.12 0.84 -1.33
C PRO A 42 -1.47 2.20 -1.67
N SER A 43 -0.29 2.51 -1.14
CA SER A 43 0.42 3.75 -1.43
C SER A 43 1.22 3.62 -2.74
N SER A 44 0.78 4.34 -3.76
CA SER A 44 1.46 4.38 -5.06
C SER A 44 2.85 5.01 -4.95
N LEU A 45 2.96 6.10 -4.20
CA LEU A 45 4.21 6.84 -4.01
C LEU A 45 5.25 6.01 -3.26
N LEU A 46 4.85 5.29 -2.20
CA LEU A 46 5.75 4.39 -1.49
C LEU A 46 6.22 3.25 -2.41
N ASN A 47 5.32 2.67 -3.21
CA ASN A 47 5.67 1.60 -4.14
C ASN A 47 6.67 2.06 -5.20
N GLU A 48 6.49 3.25 -5.76
CA GLU A 48 7.41 3.83 -6.75
C GLU A 48 8.81 4.02 -6.17
N ILE A 49 8.93 4.59 -4.96
CA ILE A 49 10.23 4.82 -4.32
C ILE A 49 10.94 3.49 -4.03
N ILE A 50 10.22 2.46 -3.57
CA ILE A 50 10.81 1.14 -3.28
C ILE A 50 11.25 0.43 -4.57
N ASN A 51 10.45 0.50 -5.63
CA ASN A 51 10.76 -0.17 -6.91
C ASN A 51 11.96 0.47 -7.64
N ALA A 52 12.34 1.69 -7.28
CA ALA A 52 13.49 2.41 -7.84
C ALA A 52 14.84 2.04 -7.18
N ILE A 53 14.85 1.07 -6.25
CA ILE A 53 16.02 0.55 -5.53
C ILE A 53 16.31 -0.87 -6.01
#